data_AF-A0A2E6QDC8-F1
#
_entry.id   AF-A0A2E6QDC8-F1
#
_cell.length_a   1.000
_cell.length_b   1.000
_cell.length_c   1.000
_cell.angle_alpha   90.00
_cell.angle_beta   90.00
_cell.angle_gamma   90.00
#
_symmetry.space_group_name_H-M   'P 1'
#
loop_
_entity.id
_entity.type
_entity.pdbx_description
1 polymer ?
#
loop_
_entity_poly.entity_id
_entity_poly.type
_entity_poly.pdbx_seq_one_letter_code
_entity_poly.pdbx_strand_id
1 'polypeptide(L)'
;MGKIRNFLLCFIFALLSVICLEILLGYSNHLRIFNNTSAIYATIRSVIAQFDEAPRSRSSPLSKHEITGDLPTLNLSKDQNPFAAYPATVGSYRYHPFFDYSGVHLMGAAPIRLDYFGFRNRNSDTYFNVEDDFVVILTGGSEAAGFAHETTIAEHLERFLAKSQNLNGRRVRVLNLSMNSFVLGNEINAFVHLGYRLRPNVVITHSGWNDMINGARVPGPFQVLGLNYMNPMINWLPRLYDLENKTLNNWNHVVETAISSVVEAYLTNLEKYRAIVESSGAYFIAGIQQYDRRPRSDRLHFTTHNLMEELAKQIDQQPSYFSFLGRSDLGFVDTIHTDSKSAHKIAKAYFDHIEYAIAEKKIPTTAPTRTASAIVVDEPTSSIQPTVTSIKQPISSITNQPPDLLVQVSQFEEIVKLFRSSKGLKLRKSEKGSGASFQSDLSTGEHYAITEPFKLTGSSEIEISIETTRASKSRMMIYLLGQRATAFQQFCARPIKPCLDGHFGNDLSIKKRTVKETSDGRIQAKINFVSAAGNKFFRLRLQLAEQAGGETIYTGSENAGFHLHKLEIKVSNSGKMPIQTEDQ
;
A
#
# COMPACT_ATOMS: atom_id res chain seq x y z
N MET A 1 23.88 -62.37 -25.63
CA MET A 1 23.61 -61.21 -26.52
C MET A 1 22.25 -60.53 -26.31
N GLY A 2 21.15 -61.25 -26.04
CA GLY A 2 19.80 -60.64 -25.95
C GLY A 2 19.63 -59.51 -24.92
N LYS A 3 20.26 -59.63 -23.73
CA LYS A 3 20.18 -58.59 -22.68
C LYS A 3 20.86 -57.27 -23.07
N ILE A 4 22.00 -57.35 -23.78
CA ILE A 4 22.73 -56.17 -24.27
C ILE A 4 21.93 -55.45 -25.36
N ARG A 5 21.27 -56.20 -26.25
CA ARG A 5 20.39 -55.64 -27.29
C ARG A 5 19.22 -54.86 -26.67
N ASN A 6 18.59 -55.42 -25.63
CA ASN A 6 17.45 -54.78 -24.96
C ASN A 6 17.88 -53.51 -24.20
N PHE A 7 19.05 -53.53 -23.55
CA PHE A 7 19.60 -52.35 -22.90
C PHE A 7 19.90 -51.23 -23.91
N LEU A 8 20.54 -51.57 -25.04
CA LEU A 8 20.85 -50.60 -26.09
C LEU A 8 19.57 -49.97 -26.68
N LEU A 9 18.53 -50.78 -26.90
CA LEU A 9 17.23 -50.29 -27.38
C LEU A 9 16.56 -49.34 -26.38
N CYS A 10 16.59 -49.65 -25.07
CA CYS A 10 16.04 -48.77 -24.05
C CYS A 10 16.80 -47.43 -23.97
N PHE A 11 18.12 -47.48 -24.08
CA PHE A 11 18.96 -46.27 -24.07
C PHE A 11 18.67 -45.38 -25.29
N ILE A 12 18.54 -45.96 -26.47
CA ILE A 12 18.18 -45.23 -27.69
C ILE A 12 16.79 -44.59 -27.55
N PHE A 13 15.80 -45.30 -26.99
CA PHE A 13 14.46 -44.76 -26.75
C PHE A 13 14.47 -43.59 -25.76
N ALA A 14 15.23 -43.70 -24.67
CA ALA A 14 15.36 -42.62 -23.69
C ALA A 14 16.00 -41.37 -24.32
N LEU A 15 17.07 -41.55 -25.11
CA LEU A 15 17.75 -40.46 -25.80
C LEU A 15 16.81 -39.76 -26.81
N LEU A 16 16.08 -40.54 -27.62
CA LEU A 16 15.10 -40.00 -28.56
C LEU A 16 13.97 -39.24 -27.86
N SER A 17 13.53 -39.70 -26.70
CA SER A 17 12.48 -39.02 -25.92
C SER A 17 12.92 -37.65 -25.41
N VAL A 18 14.18 -37.53 -24.94
CA VAL A 18 14.76 -36.24 -24.52
C VAL A 18 14.89 -35.28 -25.70
N ILE A 19 15.34 -35.76 -26.87
CA ILE A 19 15.44 -34.95 -28.09
C ILE A 19 14.06 -34.43 -28.52
N CYS A 20 13.03 -35.29 -28.52
CA CYS A 20 11.66 -34.89 -28.84
C CYS A 20 11.12 -33.84 -27.86
N LEU A 21 11.42 -33.98 -26.56
CA LEU A 21 10.98 -33.02 -25.54
C LEU A 21 11.62 -31.63 -25.75
N GLU A 22 12.92 -31.58 -26.03
CA GLU A 22 13.64 -30.33 -26.32
C GLU A 22 13.08 -29.65 -27.59
N ILE A 23 12.78 -30.41 -28.64
CA ILE A 23 12.15 -29.87 -29.86
C ILE A 23 10.77 -29.29 -29.54
N LEU A 24 9.94 -29.97 -28.75
CA LEU A 24 8.61 -29.49 -28.35
C LEU A 24 8.69 -28.23 -27.48
N LEU A 25 9.63 -28.16 -26.54
CA LEU A 25 9.86 -26.97 -25.70
C LEU A 25 10.37 -25.79 -26.53
N GLY A 26 11.30 -26.04 -27.46
CA GLY A 26 11.78 -25.05 -28.42
C GLY A 26 10.65 -24.51 -29.30
N TYR A 27 9.79 -25.38 -29.83
CA TYR A 27 8.65 -25.01 -30.67
C TYR A 27 7.59 -24.23 -29.88
N SER A 28 7.30 -24.62 -28.63
CA SER A 28 6.41 -23.88 -27.73
C SER A 28 6.92 -22.47 -27.44
N ASN A 29 8.23 -22.33 -27.17
CA ASN A 29 8.83 -21.02 -26.93
C ASN A 29 8.87 -20.18 -28.21
N HIS A 30 9.11 -20.79 -29.37
CA HIS A 30 9.04 -20.14 -30.67
C HIS A 30 7.62 -19.64 -30.97
N LEU A 31 6.58 -20.46 -30.78
CA LEU A 31 5.17 -20.06 -30.92
C LEU A 31 4.79 -18.93 -29.97
N ARG A 32 5.31 -18.93 -28.73
CA ARG A 32 5.09 -17.84 -27.77
C ARG A 32 5.69 -16.52 -28.26
N ILE A 33 6.89 -16.56 -28.84
CA ILE A 33 7.58 -15.38 -29.41
C ILE A 33 6.89 -14.93 -30.71
N PHE A 34 6.48 -15.87 -31.56
CA PHE A 34 5.82 -15.60 -32.84
C PHE A 34 4.41 -15.05 -32.64
N ASN A 35 3.66 -15.53 -31.64
CA ASN A 35 2.34 -14.99 -31.29
C ASN A 35 2.41 -13.54 -30.78
N ASN A 36 3.52 -13.13 -30.18
CA ASN A 36 3.73 -11.73 -29.77
C ASN A 36 4.15 -10.81 -30.93
N THR A 37 4.47 -11.37 -32.10
CA THR A 37 4.97 -10.61 -33.26
C THR A 37 4.10 -10.76 -34.51
N SER A 38 3.02 -11.56 -34.49
CA SER A 38 2.21 -11.81 -35.68
C SER A 38 1.25 -10.65 -35.98
N ALA A 39 1.24 -10.21 -37.24
CA ALA A 39 0.35 -9.18 -37.77
C ALA A 39 -1.15 -9.50 -37.62
N ILE A 40 -1.50 -10.77 -37.41
CA ILE A 40 -2.88 -11.22 -37.14
C ILE A 40 -3.35 -10.70 -35.78
N TYR A 41 -2.47 -10.68 -34.77
CA TYR A 41 -2.81 -10.16 -33.45
C TYR A 41 -2.96 -8.62 -33.45
N ALA A 42 -2.13 -7.93 -34.25
CA ALA A 42 -2.28 -6.49 -34.50
C ALA A 42 -3.59 -6.19 -35.25
N THR A 43 -3.97 -7.05 -36.20
CA THR A 43 -5.24 -6.95 -36.94
C THR A 43 -6.43 -7.14 -36.00
N ILE A 44 -6.42 -8.16 -35.13
CA ILE A 44 -7.48 -8.38 -34.12
C ILE A 44 -7.60 -7.18 -33.17
N ARG A 45 -6.48 -6.59 -32.74
CA ARG A 45 -6.48 -5.35 -31.94
C ARG A 45 -7.08 -4.16 -32.67
N SER A 46 -6.77 -4.00 -33.96
CA SER A 46 -7.32 -2.92 -34.78
C SER A 46 -8.82 -3.07 -35.05
N VAL A 47 -9.30 -4.32 -35.19
CA VAL A 47 -10.73 -4.62 -35.33
C VAL A 47 -11.47 -4.28 -34.05
N ILE A 48 -10.91 -4.63 -32.88
CA ILE A 48 -11.49 -4.26 -31.58
C ILE A 48 -11.54 -2.73 -31.41
N ALA A 49 -10.50 -1.99 -31.82
CA ALA A 49 -10.48 -0.53 -31.77
C ALA A 49 -11.50 0.13 -32.74
N GLN A 50 -11.77 -0.49 -33.90
CA GLN A 50 -12.80 -0.01 -34.83
C GLN A 50 -14.23 -0.21 -34.31
N PHE A 51 -14.46 -1.18 -33.41
CA PHE A 51 -15.77 -1.34 -32.76
C PHE A 51 -16.03 -0.32 -31.64
N ASP A 52 -14.98 0.27 -31.06
CA ASP A 52 -15.12 1.34 -30.05
C ASP A 52 -15.42 2.72 -30.66
N GLU A 53 -15.25 2.92 -31.97
CA GLU A 53 -15.50 4.21 -32.65
C GLU A 53 -16.79 4.26 -33.50
N ALA A 54 -17.65 3.24 -33.48
CA ALA A 54 -18.90 3.28 -34.26
C ALA A 54 -19.94 4.26 -33.64
N PRO A 55 -20.54 5.19 -34.43
CA PRO A 55 -21.38 6.27 -33.89
C PRO A 55 -22.74 5.80 -33.39
N ARG A 56 -23.17 6.40 -32.28
CA ARG A 56 -24.54 6.40 -31.75
C ARG A 56 -25.58 6.66 -32.86
N SER A 57 -26.50 5.73 -33.08
CA SER A 57 -27.68 5.84 -33.95
C SER A 57 -28.64 4.72 -33.55
N ARG A 58 -29.96 4.85 -33.43
CA ARG A 58 -30.95 5.92 -33.59
C ARG A 58 -32.16 5.47 -32.75
N SER A 59 -32.84 6.43 -32.15
CA SER A 59 -34.14 6.28 -31.50
C SER A 59 -35.18 5.58 -32.39
N SER A 60 -35.86 4.57 -31.84
CA SER A 60 -37.16 4.08 -32.33
C SER A 60 -38.28 4.66 -31.44
N PRO A 61 -39.47 5.00 -31.98
CA PRO A 61 -40.43 5.84 -31.29
C PRO A 61 -41.17 5.03 -30.22
N LEU A 62 -40.99 5.43 -28.96
CA LEU A 62 -41.82 5.02 -27.83
C LEU A 62 -43.27 5.41 -28.10
N SER A 63 -44.12 4.39 -28.23
CA SER A 63 -45.57 4.51 -28.16
C SER A 63 -45.97 5.16 -26.84
N LYS A 64 -46.85 6.17 -26.93
CA LYS A 64 -47.55 6.77 -25.79
C LYS A 64 -48.30 5.66 -25.02
N HIS A 65 -47.84 5.35 -23.82
CA HIS A 65 -48.71 4.78 -22.80
C HIS A 65 -48.93 5.84 -21.71
N GLU A 66 -50.19 6.24 -21.59
CA GLU A 66 -50.72 7.02 -20.49
C GLU A 66 -50.43 6.29 -19.17
N ILE A 67 -49.81 7.01 -18.24
CA ILE A 67 -49.50 6.52 -16.90
C ILE A 67 -50.71 6.87 -16.03
N THR A 68 -51.54 5.88 -15.75
CA THR A 68 -52.47 5.90 -14.61
C THR A 68 -52.01 4.87 -13.59
N GLY A 69 -51.65 5.34 -12.39
CA GLY A 69 -51.74 4.60 -11.13
C GLY A 69 -50.98 3.27 -11.04
N ASP A 70 -49.68 3.36 -10.71
CA ASP A 70 -48.95 2.51 -9.76
C ASP A 70 -47.45 2.83 -9.94
N LEU A 71 -46.75 3.17 -8.85
CA LEU A 71 -45.30 3.41 -8.92
C LEU A 71 -44.64 2.10 -9.37
N PRO A 72 -43.89 2.08 -10.48
CA PRO A 72 -43.29 0.85 -10.96
C PRO A 72 -42.31 0.38 -9.91
N THR A 73 -42.45 -0.86 -9.46
CA THR A 73 -41.28 -1.63 -9.02
C THR A 73 -40.29 -1.52 -10.17
N LEU A 74 -39.21 -0.75 -9.97
CA LEU A 74 -38.16 -0.54 -10.97
C LEU A 74 -37.44 -1.87 -11.15
N ASN A 75 -38.03 -2.74 -11.96
CA ASN A 75 -37.49 -3.99 -12.41
C ASN A 75 -36.46 -3.68 -13.50
N LEU A 76 -35.43 -2.89 -13.14
CA LEU A 76 -34.30 -2.62 -14.00
C LEU A 76 -33.63 -3.96 -14.24
N SER A 77 -33.76 -4.50 -15.45
CA SER A 77 -33.04 -5.72 -15.80
C SER A 77 -31.55 -5.48 -15.57
N LYS A 78 -30.80 -6.52 -15.19
CA LYS A 78 -29.33 -6.41 -15.04
C LYS A 78 -28.65 -5.79 -16.27
N ASP A 79 -29.28 -5.91 -17.43
CA ASP A 79 -28.83 -5.38 -18.72
C ASP A 79 -28.95 -3.84 -18.83
N GLN A 80 -29.74 -3.19 -17.97
CA GLN A 80 -29.85 -1.73 -17.89
C GLN A 80 -28.89 -1.11 -16.87
N ASN A 81 -28.19 -1.93 -16.08
CA ASN A 81 -27.13 -1.46 -15.20
C ASN A 81 -25.80 -1.51 -15.95
N PRO A 82 -25.22 -0.37 -16.39
CA PRO A 82 -23.95 -0.37 -17.10
C PRO A 82 -22.81 -0.98 -16.25
N PHE A 83 -22.94 -1.02 -14.93
CA PHE A 83 -21.96 -1.62 -14.02
C PHE A 83 -22.17 -3.13 -13.81
N ALA A 84 -23.34 -3.67 -14.15
CA ALA A 84 -23.58 -5.12 -14.20
C ALA A 84 -23.41 -5.70 -15.61
N ALA A 85 -23.70 -4.90 -16.64
CA ALA A 85 -23.60 -5.27 -18.05
C ALA A 85 -22.17 -5.27 -18.58
N TYR A 86 -21.24 -4.50 -17.99
CA TYR A 86 -19.82 -4.55 -18.34
C TYR A 86 -19.07 -5.61 -17.50
N PRO A 87 -18.59 -6.71 -18.12
CA PRO A 87 -17.90 -7.78 -17.41
C PRO A 87 -16.42 -7.48 -17.12
N ALA A 88 -15.98 -6.22 -17.23
CA ALA A 88 -14.59 -5.84 -17.03
C ALA A 88 -14.23 -5.90 -15.53
N THR A 89 -14.00 -7.12 -15.04
CA THR A 89 -13.29 -7.33 -13.78
C THR A 89 -11.79 -7.14 -14.03
N VAL A 90 -11.09 -6.54 -13.07
CA VAL A 90 -9.63 -6.57 -13.05
C VAL A 90 -9.18 -7.42 -11.88
N GLY A 91 -8.80 -8.66 -12.18
CA GLY A 91 -8.69 -9.70 -11.17
C GLY A 91 -10.06 -10.06 -10.61
N SER A 92 -10.21 -10.06 -9.29
CA SER A 92 -11.47 -10.34 -8.58
C SER A 92 -12.33 -9.10 -8.32
N TYR A 93 -11.85 -7.90 -8.67
CA TYR A 93 -12.54 -6.64 -8.38
C TYR A 93 -13.23 -6.06 -9.61
N ARG A 94 -14.33 -5.34 -9.38
CA ARG A 94 -15.08 -4.56 -10.36
C ARG A 94 -14.94 -3.08 -10.03
N TYR A 95 -14.56 -2.25 -11.00
CA TYR A 95 -14.53 -0.81 -10.77
C TYR A 95 -15.92 -0.23 -10.70
N HIS A 96 -16.09 0.77 -9.84
CA HIS A 96 -17.35 1.46 -9.66
C HIS A 96 -17.14 2.97 -9.65
N PRO A 97 -17.81 3.74 -10.53
CA PRO A 97 -17.52 5.17 -10.66
C PRO A 97 -17.96 6.00 -9.45
N PHE A 98 -18.78 5.43 -8.57
CA PHE A 98 -19.31 6.15 -7.41
C PHE A 98 -18.57 5.88 -6.10
N PHE A 99 -17.85 4.76 -5.95
CA PHE A 99 -17.23 4.41 -4.66
C PHE A 99 -15.97 3.54 -4.85
N ASP A 100 -15.23 3.82 -5.91
CA ASP A 100 -13.97 3.19 -6.34
C ASP A 100 -14.12 1.78 -6.92
N TYR A 101 -14.53 0.80 -6.11
CA TYR A 101 -14.63 -0.60 -6.56
C TYR A 101 -15.59 -1.47 -5.72
N SER A 102 -16.11 -2.52 -6.33
CA SER A 102 -16.94 -3.58 -5.74
C SER A 102 -16.57 -4.97 -6.28
N GLY A 103 -17.44 -5.96 -6.09
CA GLY A 103 -17.19 -7.35 -6.47
C GLY A 103 -16.58 -8.13 -5.32
N VAL A 104 -17.36 -8.34 -4.25
CA VAL A 104 -16.95 -9.17 -3.11
C VAL A 104 -16.50 -10.53 -3.65
N HIS A 105 -15.46 -11.13 -3.06
CA HIS A 105 -15.05 -12.50 -3.37
C HIS A 105 -14.99 -13.35 -2.10
N LEU A 106 -15.19 -14.66 -2.24
CA LEU A 106 -15.17 -15.62 -1.14
C LEU A 106 -13.97 -16.55 -1.20
N MET A 107 -13.55 -17.01 -0.03
CA MET A 107 -12.78 -18.21 0.11
C MET A 107 -13.65 -19.43 -0.24
N GLY A 108 -13.17 -20.29 -1.16
CA GLY A 108 -13.85 -21.56 -1.48
C GLY A 108 -14.79 -21.57 -2.69
N ALA A 109 -14.76 -20.55 -3.57
CA ALA A 109 -15.37 -20.53 -4.91
C ALA A 109 -16.88 -20.80 -5.03
N ALA A 110 -17.65 -20.79 -3.94
CA ALA A 110 -19.10 -20.89 -4.03
C ALA A 110 -19.69 -19.67 -4.77
N PRO A 111 -20.74 -19.85 -5.59
CA PRO A 111 -21.37 -18.75 -6.29
C PRO A 111 -21.95 -17.75 -5.29
N ILE A 112 -21.47 -16.51 -5.34
CA ILE A 112 -21.97 -15.40 -4.55
C ILE A 112 -23.15 -14.73 -5.24
N ARG A 113 -24.19 -14.46 -4.46
CA ARG A 113 -25.20 -13.49 -4.86
C ARG A 113 -24.70 -12.10 -4.49
N LEU A 114 -24.35 -11.34 -5.51
CA LEU A 114 -24.10 -9.90 -5.40
C LEU A 114 -25.37 -9.13 -5.77
N ASP A 115 -25.55 -7.99 -5.14
CA ASP A 115 -26.63 -7.06 -5.46
C ASP A 115 -26.29 -6.18 -6.68
N TYR A 116 -27.13 -5.17 -6.90
CA TYR A 116 -27.01 -4.22 -8.01
C TYR A 116 -25.65 -3.50 -8.05
N PHE A 117 -25.06 -3.21 -6.89
CA PHE A 117 -23.82 -2.44 -6.76
C PHE A 117 -22.58 -3.32 -6.58
N GLY A 118 -22.76 -4.64 -6.49
CA GLY A 118 -21.66 -5.60 -6.32
C GLY A 118 -21.32 -5.91 -4.86
N PHE A 119 -22.21 -5.55 -3.93
CA PHE A 119 -22.10 -5.91 -2.51
C PHE A 119 -22.85 -7.21 -2.21
N ARG A 120 -22.51 -7.85 -1.10
CA ARG A 120 -23.14 -9.10 -0.67
C ARG A 120 -24.39 -8.83 0.17
N ASN A 121 -25.47 -8.46 -0.51
CA ASN A 121 -26.80 -8.29 0.08
C ASN A 121 -27.76 -9.36 -0.44
N ARG A 122 -28.68 -9.84 0.41
CA ARG A 122 -29.66 -10.88 0.03
C ARG A 122 -30.64 -10.40 -1.03
N ASN A 123 -31.04 -9.14 -0.97
CA ASN A 123 -32.06 -8.55 -1.84
C ASN A 123 -31.45 -7.40 -2.67
N SER A 124 -31.79 -7.34 -3.96
CA SER A 124 -31.41 -6.24 -4.85
C SER A 124 -32.16 -4.96 -4.54
N ASP A 125 -33.37 -5.08 -3.98
CA ASP A 125 -34.28 -3.95 -3.79
C ASP A 125 -34.06 -3.26 -2.44
N THR A 126 -33.00 -3.65 -1.72
CA THR A 126 -32.71 -3.18 -0.35
C THR A 126 -32.49 -1.66 -0.29
N TYR A 127 -32.16 -1.04 -1.43
CA TYR A 127 -31.91 0.40 -1.58
C TYR A 127 -33.16 1.26 -1.79
N PHE A 128 -34.31 0.64 -2.08
CA PHE A 128 -35.53 1.35 -2.47
C PHE A 128 -36.64 1.11 -1.46
N ASN A 129 -37.51 2.10 -1.25
CA ASN A 129 -38.68 2.02 -0.35
C ASN A 129 -38.27 1.60 1.08
N VAL A 130 -37.34 2.35 1.70
CA VAL A 130 -36.79 2.09 3.04
C VAL A 130 -37.35 3.04 4.11
N GLU A 131 -38.27 3.93 3.74
CA GLU A 131 -38.72 5.05 4.56
C GLU A 131 -39.22 4.66 5.96
N ASP A 132 -39.92 3.53 6.05
CA ASP A 132 -40.53 3.07 7.31
C ASP A 132 -39.68 2.02 8.04
N ASP A 133 -38.59 1.56 7.41
CA ASP A 133 -37.77 0.46 7.90
C ASP A 133 -36.75 0.94 8.94
N PHE A 134 -36.43 0.08 9.90
CA PHE A 134 -35.26 0.27 10.77
C PHE A 134 -34.03 -0.17 9.98
N VAL A 135 -33.24 0.80 9.51
CA VAL A 135 -32.14 0.56 8.59
C VAL A 135 -30.81 0.60 9.34
N VAL A 136 -30.03 -0.47 9.19
CA VAL A 136 -28.64 -0.55 9.64
C VAL A 136 -27.73 -0.70 8.43
N ILE A 137 -26.63 0.04 8.42
CA ILE A 137 -25.58 -0.12 7.41
C ILE A 137 -24.33 -0.67 8.08
N LEU A 138 -23.76 -1.74 7.52
CA LEU A 138 -22.46 -2.28 7.90
C LEU A 138 -21.44 -1.99 6.79
N THR A 139 -20.39 -1.25 7.12
CA THR A 139 -19.20 -1.07 6.28
C THR A 139 -17.99 -1.79 6.90
N GLY A 140 -16.98 -2.06 6.08
CA GLY A 140 -15.77 -2.73 6.52
C GLY A 140 -15.01 -3.43 5.40
N GLY A 141 -13.96 -4.12 5.80
CA GLY A 141 -13.10 -4.92 4.92
C GLY A 141 -13.68 -6.27 4.51
N SER A 142 -12.79 -7.20 4.13
CA SER A 142 -13.13 -8.56 3.70
C SER A 142 -13.82 -9.39 4.78
N GLU A 143 -13.52 -9.15 6.05
CA GLU A 143 -14.21 -9.81 7.17
C GLU A 143 -15.68 -9.42 7.23
N ALA A 144 -15.98 -8.11 7.17
CA ALA A 144 -17.36 -7.61 7.17
C ALA A 144 -18.11 -7.96 5.87
N ALA A 145 -17.40 -8.00 4.73
CA ALA A 145 -17.94 -8.49 3.46
C ALA A 145 -18.27 -9.99 3.48
N GLY A 146 -17.76 -10.71 4.48
CA GLY A 146 -17.98 -12.14 4.69
C GLY A 146 -17.13 -13.03 3.79
N PHE A 147 -15.88 -12.65 3.51
CA PHE A 147 -14.94 -13.41 2.69
C PHE A 147 -14.88 -14.90 3.07
N ALA A 148 -14.90 -15.20 4.37
CA ALA A 148 -14.86 -16.56 4.90
C ALA A 148 -16.21 -17.07 5.44
N HIS A 149 -17.28 -16.29 5.32
CA HIS A 149 -18.54 -16.58 5.99
C HIS A 149 -19.59 -17.10 5.01
N GLU A 150 -20.27 -18.19 5.36
CA GLU A 150 -21.44 -18.65 4.59
C GLU A 150 -22.65 -17.70 4.78
N THR A 151 -22.84 -17.20 6.00
CA THR A 151 -23.80 -16.12 6.33
C THR A 151 -22.99 -14.97 6.91
N THR A 152 -23.11 -13.78 6.33
CA THR A 152 -22.39 -12.58 6.75
C THR A 152 -22.81 -12.09 8.14
N ILE A 153 -21.97 -11.26 8.76
CA ILE A 153 -22.29 -10.54 9.99
C ILE A 153 -23.61 -9.75 9.83
N ALA A 154 -23.78 -9.04 8.71
CA ALA A 154 -24.99 -8.28 8.40
C ALA A 154 -26.26 -9.15 8.36
N GLU A 155 -26.21 -10.30 7.69
CA GLU A 155 -27.35 -11.22 7.60
C GLU A 155 -27.71 -11.83 8.97
N HIS A 156 -26.71 -12.11 9.81
CA HIS A 156 -26.97 -12.54 11.18
C HIS A 156 -27.59 -11.43 12.02
N LEU A 157 -27.07 -10.21 11.90
CA LEU A 157 -27.58 -9.04 12.63
C LEU A 157 -29.03 -8.73 12.26
N GLU A 158 -29.39 -8.81 10.96
CA GLU A 158 -30.76 -8.63 10.49
C GLU A 158 -31.72 -9.63 11.16
N ARG A 159 -31.33 -10.91 11.25
CA ARG A 159 -32.15 -11.95 11.91
C ARG A 159 -32.32 -11.72 13.40
N PHE A 160 -31.35 -11.13 14.08
CA PHE A 160 -31.47 -10.79 15.49
C PHE A 160 -32.40 -9.59 15.69
N LEU A 161 -32.14 -8.50 14.96
CA LEU A 161 -32.94 -7.27 15.03
C LEU A 161 -34.40 -7.50 14.61
N ALA A 162 -34.66 -8.34 13.60
CA ALA A 162 -36.02 -8.69 13.18
C ALA A 162 -36.86 -9.39 14.28
N LYS A 163 -36.20 -9.91 15.33
CA LYS A 163 -36.85 -10.51 16.51
C LYS A 163 -36.86 -9.57 17.72
N SER A 164 -36.31 -8.36 17.59
CA SER A 164 -36.28 -7.38 18.66
C SER A 164 -37.69 -6.92 19.00
N GLN A 165 -38.03 -6.95 20.29
CA GLN A 165 -39.26 -6.38 20.81
C GLN A 165 -39.19 -4.85 20.89
N ASN A 166 -37.99 -4.29 21.00
CA ASN A 166 -37.77 -2.83 21.13
C ASN A 166 -38.02 -2.07 19.81
N LEU A 167 -38.12 -2.78 18.69
CA LEU A 167 -38.41 -2.20 17.37
C LEU A 167 -39.90 -2.18 17.03
N ASN A 168 -40.79 -2.59 17.94
CA ASN A 168 -42.26 -2.48 17.81
C ASN A 168 -42.82 -3.03 16.48
N GLY A 169 -42.25 -4.13 15.96
CA GLY A 169 -42.69 -4.76 14.72
C GLY A 169 -42.30 -4.02 13.44
N ARG A 170 -41.44 -2.99 13.52
CA ARG A 170 -40.86 -2.36 12.32
C ARG A 170 -40.10 -3.39 11.49
N ARG A 171 -40.20 -3.26 10.17
CA ARG A 171 -39.36 -4.03 9.25
C ARG A 171 -37.92 -3.59 9.42
N VAL A 172 -37.01 -4.56 9.52
CA VAL A 172 -35.57 -4.31 9.63
C VAL A 172 -34.90 -4.58 8.30
N ARG A 173 -33.95 -3.72 7.93
CA ARG A 173 -32.98 -4.00 6.86
C ARG A 173 -31.57 -3.77 7.35
N VAL A 174 -30.69 -4.74 7.11
CA VAL A 174 -29.25 -4.56 7.35
C VAL A 174 -28.52 -4.66 6.02
N LEU A 175 -27.99 -3.53 5.55
CA LEU A 175 -27.22 -3.46 4.31
C LEU A 175 -25.74 -3.67 4.61
N ASN A 176 -25.14 -4.64 3.93
CA ASN A 176 -23.70 -4.83 3.91
C ASN A 176 -23.11 -4.02 2.75
N LEU A 177 -22.48 -2.88 3.07
CA LEU A 177 -21.71 -2.06 2.12
C LEU A 177 -20.19 -2.30 2.31
N SER A 178 -19.81 -3.47 2.83
CA SER A 178 -18.42 -3.87 3.02
C SER A 178 -17.85 -4.53 1.78
N MET A 179 -16.54 -4.42 1.60
CA MET A 179 -15.84 -4.96 0.44
C MET A 179 -14.45 -5.49 0.81
N ASN A 180 -13.95 -6.45 0.03
CA ASN A 180 -12.61 -6.95 0.23
C ASN A 180 -11.59 -5.81 0.14
N SER A 181 -10.66 -5.78 1.09
CA SER A 181 -9.57 -4.79 1.18
C SER A 181 -9.99 -3.34 1.44
N PHE A 182 -11.27 -3.04 1.70
CA PHE A 182 -11.68 -1.69 2.07
C PHE A 182 -10.92 -1.20 3.30
N VAL A 183 -10.45 0.04 3.21
CA VAL A 183 -9.99 0.89 4.32
C VAL A 183 -11.08 1.91 4.66
N LEU A 184 -10.94 2.65 5.75
CA LEU A 184 -11.94 3.66 6.16
C LEU A 184 -12.27 4.67 5.06
N GLY A 185 -11.30 5.07 4.25
CA GLY A 185 -11.55 5.98 3.11
C GLY A 185 -12.57 5.41 2.11
N ASN A 186 -12.51 4.10 1.82
CA ASN A 186 -13.46 3.44 0.93
C ASN A 186 -14.83 3.26 1.61
N GLU A 187 -14.84 2.97 2.91
CA GLU A 187 -16.08 2.85 3.69
C GLU A 187 -16.87 4.17 3.72
N ILE A 188 -16.16 5.29 3.97
CA ILE A 188 -16.74 6.64 3.91
C ILE A 188 -17.32 6.89 2.51
N ASN A 189 -16.59 6.53 1.46
CA ASN A 189 -17.02 6.71 0.08
C ASN A 189 -18.31 5.93 -0.21
N ALA A 190 -18.35 4.64 0.13
CA ALA A 190 -19.55 3.80 -0.02
C ALA A 190 -20.74 4.34 0.79
N PHE A 191 -20.51 4.81 2.01
CA PHE A 191 -21.55 5.41 2.83
C PHE A 191 -22.08 6.71 2.22
N VAL A 192 -21.21 7.66 1.87
CA VAL A 192 -21.64 8.96 1.31
C VAL A 192 -22.46 8.77 0.04
N HIS A 193 -22.03 7.88 -0.86
CA HIS A 193 -22.69 7.69 -2.15
C HIS A 193 -23.96 6.84 -2.09
N LEU A 194 -24.04 5.86 -1.20
CA LEU A 194 -25.20 4.95 -1.11
C LEU A 194 -25.94 5.08 0.22
N GLY A 195 -25.21 4.94 1.34
CA GLY A 195 -25.79 4.84 2.66
C GLY A 195 -26.47 6.12 3.17
N TYR A 196 -25.86 7.29 2.94
CA TYR A 196 -26.32 8.57 3.47
C TYR A 196 -27.77 8.88 3.05
N ARG A 197 -28.12 8.59 1.80
CA ARG A 197 -29.46 8.82 1.26
C ARG A 197 -30.53 7.92 1.90
N LEU A 198 -30.14 6.75 2.40
CA LEU A 198 -31.06 5.80 3.04
C LEU A 198 -31.48 6.24 4.45
N ARG A 199 -30.85 7.27 5.02
CA ARG A 199 -31.11 7.79 6.38
C ARG A 199 -31.14 6.67 7.43
N PRO A 200 -30.04 5.91 7.56
CA PRO A 200 -30.02 4.77 8.46
C PRO A 200 -30.25 5.19 9.90
N ASN A 201 -30.81 4.29 10.70
CA ASN A 201 -30.87 4.45 12.15
C ASN A 201 -29.49 4.22 12.77
N VAL A 202 -28.71 3.30 12.20
CA VAL A 202 -27.40 2.89 12.70
C VAL A 202 -26.43 2.67 11.54
N VAL A 203 -25.19 3.14 11.70
CA VAL A 203 -24.07 2.76 10.83
C VAL A 203 -22.99 2.12 11.68
N ILE A 204 -22.52 0.96 11.23
CA ILE A 204 -21.47 0.17 11.86
C ILE A 204 -20.29 0.15 10.90
N THR A 205 -19.10 0.55 11.36
CA THR A 205 -17.85 0.17 10.70
C THR A 205 -17.25 -1.03 11.42
N HIS A 206 -16.84 -2.06 10.68
CA HIS A 206 -16.07 -3.19 11.21
C HIS A 206 -14.72 -3.24 10.48
N SER A 207 -13.73 -2.55 11.04
CA SER A 207 -12.52 -2.14 10.32
C SER A 207 -11.25 -2.16 11.18
N GLY A 208 -10.15 -1.68 10.62
CA GLY A 208 -8.85 -1.53 11.29
C GLY A 208 -7.73 -2.31 10.60
N TRP A 209 -7.93 -3.60 10.31
CA TRP A 209 -6.86 -4.44 9.76
C TRP A 209 -6.30 -3.92 8.42
N ASN A 210 -7.18 -3.59 7.48
CA ASN A 210 -6.78 -3.09 6.16
C ASN A 210 -6.12 -1.71 6.25
N ASP A 211 -6.56 -0.87 7.18
CA ASP A 211 -5.97 0.45 7.40
C ASP A 211 -4.55 0.32 7.96
N MET A 212 -4.31 -0.60 8.90
CA MET A 212 -2.97 -0.84 9.43
C MET A 212 -2.03 -1.40 8.36
N ILE A 213 -2.45 -2.45 7.64
CA ILE A 213 -1.58 -3.10 6.64
C ILE A 213 -1.32 -2.21 5.42
N ASN A 214 -2.30 -1.42 4.96
CA ASN A 214 -2.12 -0.54 3.82
C ASN A 214 -1.50 0.82 4.22
N GLY A 215 -1.80 1.34 5.41
CA GLY A 215 -1.14 2.51 5.96
C GLY A 215 0.35 2.29 6.16
N ALA A 216 0.76 1.09 6.58
CA ALA A 216 2.18 0.74 6.68
C ALA A 216 2.94 0.72 5.33
N ARG A 217 2.24 0.79 4.20
CA ARG A 217 2.81 0.68 2.85
C ARG A 217 2.91 2.01 2.10
N VAL A 218 2.19 3.04 2.54
CA VAL A 218 2.19 4.34 1.85
C VAL A 218 3.39 5.19 2.28
N PRO A 219 3.84 6.16 1.46
CA PRO A 219 4.89 7.10 1.85
C PRO A 219 4.58 7.83 3.16
N GLY A 220 5.59 8.16 3.97
CA GLY A 220 5.39 8.79 5.28
C GLY A 220 4.43 10.00 5.33
N PRO A 221 4.51 10.96 4.39
CA PRO A 221 3.53 12.06 4.35
C PRO A 221 2.09 11.60 4.18
N PHE A 222 1.86 10.47 3.51
CA PHE A 222 0.52 9.90 3.30
C PHE A 222 0.05 9.14 4.53
N GLN A 223 0.98 8.51 5.28
CA GLN A 223 0.69 7.87 6.57
C GLN A 223 0.12 8.88 7.55
N VAL A 224 0.77 10.04 7.67
CA VAL A 224 0.34 11.15 8.55
C VAL A 224 -1.05 11.68 8.17
N LEU A 225 -1.36 11.71 6.87
CA LEU A 225 -2.67 12.17 6.37
C LEU A 225 -3.76 11.08 6.45
N GLY A 226 -3.40 9.84 6.79
CA GLY A 226 -4.31 8.69 6.80
C GLY A 226 -4.78 8.29 5.39
N LEU A 227 -3.95 8.56 4.38
CA LEU A 227 -4.24 8.19 3.00
C LEU A 227 -3.72 6.77 2.76
N ASN A 228 -4.64 5.84 2.53
CA ASN A 228 -4.31 4.45 2.25
C ASN A 228 -4.68 4.11 0.81
N TYR A 229 -3.89 3.24 0.17
CA TYR A 229 -4.29 2.64 -1.10
C TYR A 229 -4.01 1.13 -1.08
N MET A 230 -4.89 0.37 -1.72
CA MET A 230 -4.68 -1.06 -1.88
C MET A 230 -3.46 -1.27 -2.80
N ASN A 231 -2.51 -2.13 -2.42
CA ASN A 231 -1.24 -2.26 -3.16
C ASN A 231 -1.40 -2.50 -4.68
N PRO A 232 -2.32 -3.36 -5.17
CA PRO A 232 -2.64 -3.45 -6.60
C PRO A 232 -2.93 -2.11 -7.30
N MET A 233 -3.49 -1.12 -6.59
CA MET A 233 -3.79 0.22 -7.12
C MET A 233 -2.55 1.07 -7.37
N ILE A 234 -1.41 0.81 -6.72
CA ILE A 234 -0.16 1.55 -7.01
C ILE A 234 0.27 1.33 -8.45
N ASN A 235 -0.03 0.15 -9.00
CA ASN A 235 0.27 -0.21 -10.38
C ASN A 235 -0.70 0.43 -11.39
N TRP A 236 -1.78 1.05 -10.91
CA TRP A 236 -2.73 1.75 -11.78
C TRP A 236 -2.24 3.13 -12.15
N LEU A 237 -1.57 3.84 -11.25
CA LEU A 237 -1.09 5.19 -11.57
C LEU A 237 -0.16 5.15 -12.80
N PRO A 238 0.87 4.28 -12.88
CA PRO A 238 1.65 4.12 -14.10
C PRO A 238 0.77 3.67 -15.28
N ARG A 239 -0.18 2.74 -15.11
CA ARG A 239 -1.05 2.32 -16.23
C ARG A 239 -1.97 3.41 -16.77
N LEU A 240 -2.31 4.43 -15.96
CA LEU A 240 -3.11 5.58 -16.38
C LEU A 240 -2.27 6.64 -17.11
N TYR A 241 -0.96 6.73 -16.83
CA TYR A 241 -0.06 7.76 -17.36
C TYR A 241 1.01 7.25 -18.34
N ASP A 242 1.33 5.96 -18.30
CA ASP A 242 2.44 5.28 -19.00
C ASP A 242 2.12 3.78 -19.17
N LEU A 243 1.52 3.43 -20.31
CA LEU A 243 1.11 2.06 -20.65
C LEU A 243 2.28 1.07 -20.81
N GLU A 244 3.52 1.55 -20.94
CA GLU A 244 4.71 0.73 -21.19
C GLU A 244 5.44 0.34 -19.90
N ASN A 245 5.32 1.15 -18.83
CA ASN A 245 5.98 0.88 -17.57
C ASN A 245 5.21 -0.11 -16.70
N LYS A 246 5.71 -1.35 -16.64
CA LYS A 246 5.41 -2.29 -15.57
C LYS A 246 6.40 -2.07 -14.43
N THR A 247 5.93 -1.63 -13.27
CA THR A 247 6.78 -1.65 -12.06
C THR A 247 6.27 -2.55 -10.96
N LEU A 248 7.22 -3.37 -10.48
CA LEU A 248 7.47 -3.92 -9.14
C LEU A 248 6.27 -4.13 -8.20
N ASN A 249 5.67 -5.32 -8.31
CA ASN A 249 4.86 -5.88 -7.22
C ASN A 249 5.78 -6.27 -6.05
N ASN A 250 5.94 -5.41 -5.05
CA ASN A 250 6.49 -5.83 -3.75
C ASN A 250 5.40 -5.82 -2.69
N TRP A 251 4.66 -6.94 -2.60
CA TRP A 251 3.59 -7.13 -1.62
C TRP A 251 4.05 -7.06 -0.16
N ASN A 252 5.36 -7.19 0.09
CA ASN A 252 5.95 -7.24 1.43
C ASN A 252 6.70 -5.95 1.79
N HIS A 253 6.57 -4.89 1.00
CA HIS A 253 7.19 -3.61 1.32
C HIS A 253 6.50 -2.96 2.52
N VAL A 254 7.30 -2.42 3.43
CA VAL A 254 6.86 -1.57 4.54
C VAL A 254 7.63 -0.26 4.42
N VAL A 255 6.92 0.86 4.52
CA VAL A 255 7.52 2.18 4.58
C VAL A 255 7.60 2.59 6.05
N GLU A 256 8.79 2.56 6.63
CA GLU A 256 8.95 2.82 8.07
C GLU A 256 8.88 4.32 8.43
N THR A 257 9.01 5.20 7.44
CA THR A 257 8.95 6.64 7.66
C THR A 257 7.57 7.01 8.17
N ALA A 258 7.47 7.44 9.44
CA ALA A 258 6.23 7.81 10.12
C ALA A 258 5.27 6.64 10.41
N ILE A 259 5.74 5.40 10.51
CA ILE A 259 4.89 4.23 10.78
C ILE A 259 4.06 4.37 12.06
N SER A 260 4.59 5.06 13.07
CA SER A 260 3.90 5.38 14.32
C SER A 260 2.69 6.31 14.15
N SER A 261 2.59 7.02 13.02
CA SER A 261 1.44 7.90 12.72
C SER A 261 0.23 7.17 12.15
N VAL A 262 0.39 5.91 11.71
CA VAL A 262 -0.68 5.16 11.03
C VAL A 262 -1.90 4.98 11.96
N VAL A 263 -1.69 4.69 13.24
CA VAL A 263 -2.78 4.52 14.22
C VAL A 263 -3.50 5.84 14.48
N GLU A 264 -2.75 6.93 14.71
CA GLU A 264 -3.31 8.27 14.93
C GLU A 264 -4.11 8.75 13.72
N ALA A 265 -3.60 8.52 12.52
CA ALA A 265 -4.26 8.89 11.28
C ALA A 265 -5.53 8.05 11.03
N TYR A 266 -5.52 6.76 11.38
CA TYR A 266 -6.73 5.93 11.38
C TYR A 266 -7.81 6.48 12.32
N LEU A 267 -7.45 6.79 13.57
CA LEU A 267 -8.40 7.35 14.54
C LEU A 267 -8.96 8.70 14.07
N THR A 268 -8.12 9.53 13.46
CA THR A 268 -8.55 10.79 12.82
C THR A 268 -9.58 10.54 11.72
N ASN A 269 -9.37 9.53 10.87
CA ASN A 269 -10.34 9.17 9.83
C ASN A 269 -11.61 8.51 10.39
N LEU A 270 -11.50 7.78 11.49
CA LEU A 270 -12.65 7.18 12.18
C LEU A 270 -13.57 8.27 12.74
N GLU A 271 -13.00 9.32 13.34
CA GLU A 271 -13.76 10.47 13.80
C GLU A 271 -14.37 11.29 12.66
N LYS A 272 -13.67 11.44 11.52
CA LYS A 272 -14.28 12.00 10.31
C LYS A 272 -15.49 11.19 9.87
N TYR A 273 -15.39 9.85 9.88
CA TYR A 273 -16.49 8.99 9.47
C TYR A 273 -17.67 9.11 10.43
N ARG A 274 -17.41 9.08 11.74
CA ARG A 274 -18.42 9.33 12.79
C ARG A 274 -19.17 10.63 12.51
N ALA A 275 -18.45 11.74 12.33
CA ALA A 275 -19.06 13.04 12.09
C ALA A 275 -19.97 13.05 10.84
N ILE A 276 -19.54 12.40 9.75
CA ILE A 276 -20.34 12.27 8.52
C ILE A 276 -21.61 11.44 8.80
N VAL A 277 -21.51 10.32 9.50
CA VAL A 277 -22.65 9.47 9.87
C VAL A 277 -23.63 10.21 10.77
N GLU A 278 -23.15 10.81 11.84
CA GLU A 278 -24.00 11.50 12.82
C GLU A 278 -24.68 12.72 12.20
N SER A 279 -24.05 13.38 11.21
CA SER A 279 -24.70 14.45 10.44
C SER A 279 -25.94 13.99 9.65
N SER A 280 -26.05 12.69 9.35
CA SER A 280 -27.23 12.09 8.72
C SER A 280 -28.36 11.78 9.72
N GLY A 281 -28.11 11.96 11.02
CA GLY A 281 -28.99 11.59 12.12
C GLY A 281 -28.87 10.13 12.57
N ALA A 282 -27.91 9.39 12.01
CA ALA A 282 -27.66 7.99 12.36
C ALA A 282 -26.76 7.86 13.59
N TYR A 283 -26.96 6.78 14.35
CA TYR A 283 -26.06 6.40 15.45
C TYR A 283 -24.85 5.64 14.90
N PHE A 284 -23.63 6.06 15.24
CA PHE A 284 -22.41 5.44 14.76
C PHE A 284 -21.84 4.42 15.76
N ILE A 285 -21.48 3.24 15.26
CA ILE A 285 -20.78 2.20 16.02
C ILE A 285 -19.47 1.88 15.31
N ALA A 286 -18.36 2.01 16.02
CA ALA A 286 -17.05 1.64 15.51
C ALA A 286 -16.57 0.33 16.14
N GLY A 287 -16.63 -0.74 15.35
CA GLY A 287 -16.15 -2.06 15.69
C GLY A 287 -14.75 -2.32 15.16
N ILE A 288 -13.82 -2.66 16.04
CA ILE A 288 -12.43 -2.92 15.64
C ILE A 288 -12.26 -4.41 15.39
N GLN A 289 -11.91 -4.74 14.14
CA GLN A 289 -11.75 -6.12 13.69
C GLN A 289 -10.68 -6.84 14.52
N GLN A 290 -11.02 -8.05 14.96
CA GLN A 290 -10.06 -8.97 15.58
C GLN A 290 -9.24 -9.70 14.52
N TYR A 291 -8.02 -10.07 14.90
CA TYR A 291 -7.15 -10.90 14.07
C TYR A 291 -6.59 -12.06 14.88
N ASP A 292 -6.06 -13.03 14.17
CA ASP A 292 -5.38 -14.16 14.76
C ASP A 292 -3.96 -13.77 15.19
N ARG A 293 -3.71 -13.81 16.49
CA ARG A 293 -2.42 -13.42 17.07
C ARG A 293 -1.30 -14.44 16.86
N ARG A 294 -1.56 -15.56 16.15
CA ARG A 294 -0.50 -16.52 15.82
C ARG A 294 0.63 -15.79 15.06
N PRO A 295 1.89 -15.93 15.50
CA PRO A 295 3.00 -15.18 14.92
C PRO A 295 3.20 -15.52 13.45
N ARG A 296 3.50 -14.49 12.64
CA ARG A 296 3.93 -14.61 11.26
C ARG A 296 5.36 -14.12 11.09
N SER A 297 6.07 -14.74 10.15
CA SER A 297 7.48 -14.43 9.87
C SER A 297 7.66 -13.27 8.90
N ASP A 298 6.62 -12.87 8.15
CA ASP A 298 6.75 -11.75 7.23
C ASP A 298 6.64 -10.41 7.97
N ARG A 299 7.57 -9.51 7.63
CA ARG A 299 7.75 -8.20 8.28
C ARG A 299 6.47 -7.36 8.26
N LEU A 300 5.68 -7.45 7.21
CA LEU A 300 4.48 -6.65 7.06
C LEU A 300 3.39 -7.09 8.04
N HIS A 301 3.10 -8.39 8.16
CA HIS A 301 2.13 -8.86 9.15
C HIS A 301 2.62 -8.59 10.58
N PHE A 302 3.91 -8.77 10.85
CA PHE A 302 4.47 -8.40 12.15
C PHE A 302 4.26 -6.91 12.47
N THR A 303 4.54 -6.02 11.51
CA THR A 303 4.30 -4.57 11.66
C THR A 303 2.81 -4.29 11.86
N THR A 304 1.95 -4.95 11.09
CA THR A 304 0.49 -4.81 11.18
C THR A 304 -0.01 -5.25 12.56
N HIS A 305 0.49 -6.35 13.11
CA HIS A 305 0.14 -6.80 14.46
C HIS A 305 0.53 -5.75 15.51
N ASN A 306 1.74 -5.17 15.42
CA ASN A 306 2.16 -4.13 16.36
C ASN A 306 1.26 -2.89 16.28
N LEU A 307 0.89 -2.47 15.08
CA LEU A 307 -0.05 -1.36 14.88
C LEU A 307 -1.45 -1.68 15.41
N MET A 308 -1.94 -2.91 15.24
CA MET A 308 -3.22 -3.35 15.80
C MET A 308 -3.19 -3.40 17.34
N GLU A 309 -2.09 -3.82 17.96
CA GLU A 309 -1.92 -3.76 19.42
C GLU A 309 -1.83 -2.32 19.93
N GLU A 310 -1.19 -1.43 19.19
CA GLU A 310 -1.16 0.00 19.50
C GLU A 310 -2.57 0.61 19.38
N LEU A 311 -3.30 0.29 18.32
CA LEU A 311 -4.70 0.68 18.15
C LEU A 311 -5.56 0.19 19.32
N ALA A 312 -5.39 -1.06 19.75
CA ALA A 312 -6.08 -1.63 20.92
C ALA A 312 -5.88 -0.75 22.16
N LYS A 313 -4.63 -0.40 22.48
CA LYS A 313 -4.30 0.41 23.65
C LYS A 313 -4.95 1.79 23.62
N GLN A 314 -5.05 2.42 22.45
CA GLN A 314 -5.68 3.73 22.30
C GLN A 314 -7.21 3.64 22.37
N ILE A 315 -7.78 2.53 21.88
CA ILE A 315 -9.23 2.32 21.82
C ILE A 315 -9.81 1.86 23.15
N ASP A 316 -9.10 1.04 23.92
CA ASP A 316 -9.54 0.59 25.26
C ASP A 316 -9.73 1.77 26.23
N GLN A 317 -9.14 2.93 25.92
CA GLN A 317 -9.29 4.17 26.68
C GLN A 317 -10.55 4.96 26.30
N GLN A 318 -11.26 4.56 25.24
CA GLN A 318 -12.37 5.30 24.65
C GLN A 318 -13.66 4.45 24.65
N PRO A 319 -14.61 4.72 25.56
CA PRO A 319 -15.81 3.89 25.73
C PRO A 319 -16.77 3.93 24.53
N SER A 320 -16.56 4.82 23.57
CA SER A 320 -17.36 4.89 22.34
C SER A 320 -17.02 3.83 21.30
N TYR A 321 -15.97 3.04 21.52
CA TYR A 321 -15.52 2.04 20.56
C TYR A 321 -15.79 0.63 21.05
N PHE A 322 -16.10 -0.24 20.10
CA PHE A 322 -16.37 -1.64 20.34
C PHE A 322 -15.20 -2.49 19.84
N SER A 323 -14.28 -2.84 20.72
CA SER A 323 -13.13 -3.65 20.35
C SER A 323 -13.46 -5.15 20.38
N PHE A 324 -13.19 -5.86 19.29
CA PHE A 324 -13.16 -7.33 19.30
C PHE A 324 -11.76 -7.87 19.61
N LEU A 325 -10.77 -6.98 19.82
CA LEU A 325 -9.40 -7.37 20.09
C LEU A 325 -9.29 -8.15 21.40
N GLY A 326 -8.50 -9.21 21.38
CA GLY A 326 -8.29 -10.10 22.53
C GLY A 326 -9.43 -11.09 22.82
N ARG A 327 -10.54 -11.08 22.07
CA ARG A 327 -11.63 -12.04 22.28
C ARG A 327 -11.20 -13.47 21.94
N SER A 328 -11.10 -14.30 22.97
CA SER A 328 -10.71 -15.72 22.87
C SER A 328 -11.83 -16.63 22.38
N ASP A 329 -13.06 -16.15 22.37
CA ASP A 329 -14.22 -16.91 21.91
C ASP A 329 -14.43 -16.86 20.40
N LEU A 330 -13.61 -16.12 19.66
CA LEU A 330 -13.65 -16.04 18.20
C LEU A 330 -12.65 -17.03 17.58
N GLY A 331 -13.14 -17.86 16.66
CA GLY A 331 -12.37 -18.80 15.85
C GLY A 331 -11.99 -18.19 14.49
N PHE A 332 -10.88 -18.66 13.92
CA PHE A 332 -10.25 -18.10 12.73
C PHE A 332 -10.03 -19.15 11.66
N VAL A 333 -10.34 -18.82 10.40
CA VAL A 333 -10.01 -19.67 9.24
C VAL A 333 -8.62 -19.37 8.68
N ASP A 334 -8.18 -18.12 8.79
CA ASP A 334 -6.86 -17.64 8.45
C ASP A 334 -6.46 -16.52 9.44
N THR A 335 -5.41 -15.75 9.16
CA THR A 335 -4.94 -14.77 10.13
C THR A 335 -5.83 -13.54 10.31
N ILE A 336 -6.77 -13.33 9.40
CA ILE A 336 -7.56 -12.11 9.27
C ILE A 336 -9.03 -12.41 9.49
N HIS A 337 -9.50 -13.54 8.95
CA HIS A 337 -10.91 -13.84 8.82
C HIS A 337 -11.39 -14.85 9.85
N THR A 338 -12.52 -14.52 10.47
CA THR A 338 -13.15 -15.42 11.45
C THR A 338 -13.96 -16.52 10.77
N ASP A 339 -14.25 -17.59 11.51
CA ASP A 339 -15.15 -18.64 11.03
C ASP A 339 -16.64 -18.21 11.08
N SER A 340 -17.52 -18.97 10.41
CA SER A 340 -18.96 -18.67 10.39
C SER A 340 -19.61 -18.64 11.79
N LYS A 341 -19.08 -19.38 12.78
CA LYS A 341 -19.59 -19.33 14.16
C LYS A 341 -19.25 -18.00 14.82
N SER A 342 -18.10 -17.45 14.50
CA SER A 342 -17.60 -16.18 15.03
C SER A 342 -18.30 -14.99 14.40
N ALA A 343 -18.60 -15.05 13.09
CA ALA A 343 -19.48 -14.08 12.44
C ALA A 343 -20.83 -13.91 13.16
N HIS A 344 -21.44 -15.02 13.59
CA HIS A 344 -22.66 -15.01 14.41
C HIS A 344 -22.45 -14.32 15.78
N LYS A 345 -21.34 -14.59 16.47
CA LYS A 345 -21.01 -13.97 17.76
C LYS A 345 -20.75 -12.47 17.63
N ILE A 346 -20.07 -12.06 16.56
CA ILE A 346 -19.83 -10.65 16.23
C ILE A 346 -21.16 -9.94 15.99
N ALA A 347 -22.03 -10.52 15.16
CA ALA A 347 -23.37 -9.98 14.93
C ALA A 347 -24.21 -9.88 16.22
N LYS A 348 -24.12 -10.88 17.10
CA LYS A 348 -24.81 -10.86 18.40
C LYS A 348 -24.31 -9.73 19.30
N ALA A 349 -23.00 -9.47 19.30
CA ALA A 349 -22.41 -8.38 20.08
C ALA A 349 -22.90 -7.01 19.60
N TYR A 350 -22.99 -6.80 18.29
CA TYR A 350 -23.58 -5.58 17.75
C TYR A 350 -25.07 -5.45 18.06
N PHE A 351 -25.82 -6.55 17.95
CA PHE A 351 -27.24 -6.58 18.34
C PHE A 351 -27.43 -6.13 19.78
N ASP A 352 -26.65 -6.67 20.73
CA ASP A 352 -26.74 -6.32 22.14
C ASP A 352 -26.43 -4.84 22.39
N HIS A 353 -25.44 -4.29 21.67
CA HIS A 353 -25.13 -2.87 21.74
C HIS A 353 -26.25 -1.99 21.20
N ILE A 354 -26.87 -2.38 20.08
CA ILE A 354 -28.00 -1.64 19.48
C ILE A 354 -29.22 -1.68 20.40
N GLU A 355 -29.56 -2.84 20.96
CA GLU A 355 -30.67 -2.98 21.91
C GLU A 355 -30.46 -2.10 23.16
N TYR A 356 -29.24 -2.09 23.69
CA TYR A 356 -28.88 -1.20 24.79
C TYR A 356 -29.04 0.28 24.40
N ALA A 357 -28.51 0.69 23.25
CA ALA A 357 -28.60 2.07 22.78
C ALA A 357 -30.05 2.51 22.48
N ILE A 358 -30.92 1.59 22.03
CA ILE A 358 -32.36 1.85 21.90
C ILE A 358 -33.01 2.04 23.27
N ALA A 359 -32.72 1.17 24.25
CA ALA A 359 -33.24 1.29 25.60
C ALA A 359 -32.84 2.61 26.27
N GLU A 360 -31.60 3.06 26.02
CA GLU A 360 -31.07 4.35 26.46
C GLU A 360 -31.53 5.54 25.60
N LYS A 361 -32.43 5.32 24.63
CA LYS A 361 -32.98 6.34 23.71
C LYS A 361 -31.92 7.10 22.90
N LYS A 362 -30.75 6.50 22.70
CA LYS A 362 -29.69 7.05 21.83
C LYS A 362 -29.98 6.81 20.36
N ILE A 363 -30.68 5.72 20.05
CA ILE A 363 -31.15 5.40 18.71
C ILE A 363 -32.66 5.67 18.64
N PRO A 364 -33.12 6.56 17.74
CA PRO A 364 -34.55 6.78 17.55
C PRO A 364 -35.20 5.52 16.97
N THR A 365 -36.26 5.05 17.63
CA THR A 365 -37.07 3.91 17.17
C THR A 365 -38.15 4.31 16.19
N THR A 366 -38.46 5.61 16.09
CA THR A 366 -39.32 6.17 15.05
C THR A 366 -38.51 6.45 13.79
N ALA A 367 -39.15 6.37 12.62
CA ALA A 367 -38.53 6.85 11.38
C ALA A 367 -38.09 8.32 11.58
N PRO A 368 -36.89 8.71 11.11
CA PRO A 368 -36.46 10.10 11.17
C PRO A 368 -37.55 10.94 10.50
N THR A 369 -38.18 11.85 11.25
CA THR A 369 -39.21 12.72 10.67
C THR A 369 -38.57 13.42 9.49
N ARG A 370 -39.17 13.30 8.30
CA ARG A 370 -38.76 14.09 7.14
C ARG A 370 -39.16 15.54 7.43
N THR A 371 -38.47 16.22 8.34
CA THR A 371 -38.38 17.66 8.24
C THR A 371 -37.72 17.89 6.89
N ALA A 372 -38.52 18.35 5.94
CA ALA A 372 -38.01 19.01 4.77
C ALA A 372 -37.30 20.26 5.27
N SER A 373 -36.10 20.10 5.82
CA SER A 373 -35.08 21.10 5.71
C SER A 373 -34.75 21.13 4.22
N ALA A 374 -35.65 21.73 3.44
CA ALA A 374 -35.23 22.40 2.24
C ALA A 374 -34.10 23.30 2.75
N ILE A 375 -32.87 22.92 2.42
CA ILE A 375 -31.88 23.95 2.19
C ILE A 375 -32.51 24.72 1.04
N VAL A 376 -33.32 25.72 1.38
CA VAL A 376 -33.69 26.79 0.48
C VAL A 376 -32.35 27.46 0.23
N VAL A 377 -31.62 26.93 -0.74
CA VAL A 377 -30.62 27.72 -1.43
C VAL A 377 -31.50 28.78 -2.08
N ASP A 378 -31.58 29.95 -1.44
CA ASP A 378 -32.26 31.09 -2.02
C ASP A 378 -31.77 31.19 -3.46
N GLU A 379 -32.70 31.02 -4.41
CA GLU A 379 -32.39 31.23 -5.81
C GLU A 379 -31.76 32.62 -5.91
N PRO A 380 -30.60 32.79 -6.54
CA PRO A 380 -30.03 34.10 -6.73
C PRO A 380 -30.94 34.87 -7.69
N THR A 381 -31.90 35.58 -7.10
CA THR A 381 -32.71 36.59 -7.76
C THR A 381 -31.82 37.80 -7.96
N SER A 382 -31.10 37.84 -9.08
CA SER A 382 -31.03 39.01 -9.96
C SER A 382 -29.92 38.87 -10.98
N SER A 383 -30.30 39.23 -12.20
CA SER A 383 -29.45 39.57 -13.33
C SER A 383 -28.27 40.47 -12.92
N ILE A 384 -27.05 39.95 -12.95
CA ILE A 384 -25.84 40.75 -13.03
C ILE A 384 -25.13 40.38 -14.33
N GLN A 385 -25.24 41.27 -15.32
CA GLN A 385 -24.35 41.26 -16.47
C GLN A 385 -22.92 41.64 -16.00
N PRO A 386 -21.86 40.98 -16.48
CA PRO A 386 -20.51 41.32 -16.09
C PRO A 386 -20.08 42.61 -16.80
N THR A 387 -20.12 43.73 -16.08
CA THR A 387 -19.43 44.95 -16.50
C THR A 387 -18.00 44.87 -15.98
N VAL A 388 -17.04 44.60 -16.88
CA VAL A 388 -15.61 44.68 -16.58
C VAL A 388 -15.26 46.14 -16.35
N THR A 389 -15.08 46.52 -15.08
CA THR A 389 -14.50 47.82 -14.72
C THR A 389 -13.26 47.58 -13.87
N SER A 390 -12.10 47.94 -14.41
CA SER A 390 -10.83 47.91 -13.71
C SER A 390 -10.83 48.90 -12.55
N ILE A 391 -10.56 48.44 -11.33
CA ILE A 391 -10.30 49.32 -10.18
C ILE A 391 -8.89 49.04 -9.65
N LYS A 392 -8.07 50.09 -9.69
CA LYS A 392 -6.77 50.19 -9.01
C LYS A 392 -6.99 50.79 -7.61
N GLN A 393 -6.40 50.13 -6.60
CA GLN A 393 -6.09 50.57 -5.22
C GLN A 393 -7.25 50.70 -4.20
N PRO A 394 -6.95 50.82 -2.88
CA PRO A 394 -6.20 49.88 -2.03
C PRO A 394 -7.02 49.47 -0.79
N ILE A 395 -6.95 48.21 -0.35
CA ILE A 395 -7.72 47.75 0.83
C ILE A 395 -6.87 47.92 2.10
N SER A 396 -7.22 48.92 2.90
CA SER A 396 -6.95 48.95 4.34
C SER A 396 -8.23 48.59 5.11
N SER A 397 -8.07 47.66 6.06
CA SER A 397 -8.91 47.39 7.24
C SER A 397 -10.39 47.06 7.05
N ILE A 398 -10.72 45.76 7.03
CA ILE A 398 -11.88 45.22 7.77
C ILE A 398 -11.46 43.90 8.44
N THR A 399 -11.52 43.91 9.77
CA THR A 399 -11.24 42.82 10.71
C THR A 399 -12.47 41.95 10.90
N ASN A 400 -12.32 40.62 10.76
CA ASN A 400 -13.09 39.58 11.44
C ASN A 400 -12.25 38.29 11.44
N GLN A 401 -11.65 37.96 12.59
CA GLN A 401 -10.84 36.77 12.81
C GLN A 401 -11.71 35.56 13.20
N PRO A 402 -11.49 34.37 12.61
CA PRO A 402 -11.64 33.08 13.26
C PRO A 402 -10.30 32.64 13.91
N PRO A 403 -10.30 31.63 14.82
CA PRO A 403 -9.16 31.35 15.68
C PRO A 403 -7.98 30.74 14.94
N ASP A 404 -6.79 31.24 15.30
CA ASP A 404 -5.48 30.88 14.79
C ASP A 404 -5.13 29.39 15.00
N LEU A 405 -4.78 28.72 13.89
CA LEU A 405 -3.91 27.55 13.89
C LEU A 405 -2.77 27.79 12.88
N LEU A 406 -2.00 28.83 13.19
CA LEU A 406 -0.74 29.17 12.53
C LEU A 406 0.39 28.40 13.22
N VAL A 407 0.72 27.23 12.68
CA VAL A 407 1.96 26.52 13.01
C VAL A 407 3.13 27.40 12.55
N GLN A 408 3.91 27.89 13.52
CA GLN A 408 5.00 28.82 13.26
C GLN A 408 6.11 28.15 12.42
N VAL A 409 6.43 28.80 11.29
CA VAL A 409 7.56 28.51 10.39
C VAL A 409 8.93 28.65 11.09
N SER A 410 8.98 29.11 12.35
CA SER A 410 10.19 29.28 13.15
C SER A 410 10.88 27.97 13.57
N GLN A 411 10.15 26.85 13.66
CA GLN A 411 10.74 25.55 14.05
C GLN A 411 11.51 24.87 12.90
N PHE A 412 11.20 25.20 11.65
CA PHE A 412 11.90 24.64 10.49
C PHE A 412 13.32 25.23 10.33
N GLU A 413 13.51 26.51 10.69
CA GLU A 413 14.84 27.13 10.67
C GLU A 413 15.77 26.63 11.80
N GLU A 414 15.25 26.22 12.95
CA GLU A 414 16.06 25.61 14.01
C GLU A 414 16.55 24.21 13.66
N ILE A 415 15.72 23.41 12.98
CA ILE A 415 16.12 22.09 12.46
C ILE A 415 17.21 22.24 11.39
N VAL A 416 17.09 23.24 10.50
CA VAL A 416 18.11 23.55 9.48
C VAL A 416 19.41 24.12 10.10
N LYS A 417 19.33 24.82 11.25
CA LYS A 417 20.52 25.26 12.01
C LYS A 417 21.28 24.10 12.66
N LEU A 418 20.57 23.07 13.14
CA LEU A 418 21.19 21.83 13.64
C LEU A 418 22.01 21.13 12.54
N PHE A 419 21.52 21.14 11.30
CA PHE A 419 22.21 20.56 10.13
C PHE A 419 23.47 21.32 9.68
N ARG A 420 23.65 22.60 10.06
CA ARG A 420 24.83 23.40 9.66
C ARG A 420 25.98 23.40 10.68
N SER A 421 25.85 22.67 11.79
CA SER A 421 26.83 22.71 12.89
C SER A 421 27.97 21.68 12.81
N SER A 422 28.03 20.80 11.79
CA SER A 422 29.16 19.89 11.56
C SER A 422 30.39 20.61 10.96
N LYS A 423 30.99 21.51 11.74
CA LYS A 423 32.32 22.06 11.44
C LYS A 423 33.36 20.94 11.54
N GLY A 424 33.78 20.38 10.40
CA GLY A 424 34.89 19.41 10.39
C GLY A 424 35.30 18.80 9.06
N LEU A 425 34.50 18.87 8.00
CA LEU A 425 34.85 18.23 6.73
C LEU A 425 35.61 19.20 5.80
N LYS A 426 36.94 19.05 5.67
CA LYS A 426 37.70 19.69 4.59
C LYS A 426 37.90 18.70 3.44
N LEU A 427 37.11 18.85 2.38
CA LEU A 427 37.30 18.14 1.11
C LEU A 427 38.45 18.80 0.33
N ARG A 428 39.52 18.06 0.06
CA ARG A 428 40.52 18.44 -0.96
C ARG A 428 40.08 17.85 -2.30
N LYS A 429 39.66 18.72 -3.21
CA LYS A 429 39.33 18.43 -4.61
C LYS A 429 40.60 17.95 -5.32
N SER A 430 40.62 16.73 -5.85
CA SER A 430 41.57 16.38 -6.91
C SER A 430 40.94 16.78 -8.25
N GLU A 431 41.72 17.36 -9.15
CA GLU A 431 41.20 18.13 -10.29
C GLU A 431 40.52 17.33 -11.41
N LYS A 432 40.25 16.02 -11.27
CA LYS A 432 39.63 15.21 -12.33
C LYS A 432 38.72 14.06 -11.84
N GLY A 433 37.68 14.36 -11.07
CA GLY A 433 36.65 13.37 -10.70
C GLY A 433 35.29 14.00 -10.41
N SER A 434 34.23 13.37 -10.91
CA SER A 434 32.82 13.76 -10.74
C SER A 434 32.40 13.76 -9.26
N GLY A 435 31.46 14.64 -8.92
CA GLY A 435 31.06 14.96 -7.55
C GLY A 435 30.58 13.74 -6.75
N ALA A 436 31.08 13.60 -5.52
CA ALA A 436 30.54 12.68 -4.55
C ALA A 436 29.44 13.42 -3.74
N SER A 437 28.18 13.06 -3.93
CA SER A 437 27.12 13.38 -2.97
C SER A 437 27.11 12.35 -1.85
N PHE A 438 26.97 12.81 -0.61
CA PHE A 438 26.75 11.95 0.55
C PHE A 438 25.25 11.90 0.83
N GLN A 439 24.69 10.69 0.89
CA GLN A 439 23.34 10.48 1.40
C GLN A 439 23.45 9.52 2.60
N SER A 440 23.08 10.01 3.79
CA SER A 440 22.90 9.17 4.97
C SER A 440 21.48 8.63 4.94
N ASP A 441 21.32 7.32 4.78
CA ASP A 441 20.03 6.67 4.95
C ASP A 441 20.00 5.99 6.32
N LEU A 442 19.55 6.76 7.32
CA LEU A 442 19.49 6.31 8.70
C LEU A 442 18.50 5.14 8.90
N SER A 443 17.59 4.89 7.96
CA SER A 443 16.55 3.86 8.06
C SER A 443 17.02 2.42 7.82
N THR A 444 18.17 2.24 7.15
CA THR A 444 18.71 0.92 6.76
C THR A 444 19.95 0.50 7.57
N GLY A 445 20.34 1.29 8.57
CA GLY A 445 21.65 1.18 9.23
C GLY A 445 22.83 1.56 8.32
N GLU A 446 22.54 2.23 7.20
CA GLU A 446 23.51 2.72 6.23
C GLU A 446 23.99 4.11 6.63
N HIS A 447 25.20 4.18 7.17
CA HIS A 447 25.73 5.47 7.59
C HIS A 447 26.13 6.36 6.40
N TYR A 448 26.68 5.79 5.32
CA TYR A 448 27.05 6.57 4.12
C TYR A 448 26.98 5.74 2.83
N ALA A 449 26.08 6.11 1.90
CA ALA A 449 26.22 5.77 0.48
C ALA A 449 27.04 6.88 -0.18
N ILE A 450 28.16 6.53 -0.80
CA ILE A 450 29.09 7.50 -1.36
C ILE A 450 29.20 7.24 -2.85
N THR A 451 28.80 8.26 -3.62
CA THR A 451 28.86 8.42 -5.08
C THR A 451 27.67 7.92 -5.90
N GLU A 452 27.33 8.71 -6.92
CA GLU A 452 26.72 8.19 -8.15
C GLU A 452 27.57 7.02 -8.69
N PRO A 453 26.95 6.07 -9.42
CA PRO A 453 27.73 4.99 -10.02
C PRO A 453 28.92 5.53 -10.81
N PHE A 454 30.14 5.14 -10.45
CA PHE A 454 31.35 5.51 -11.19
C PHE A 454 31.82 4.35 -12.05
N LYS A 455 32.30 4.68 -13.24
CA LYS A 455 32.73 3.69 -14.24
C LYS A 455 34.22 3.41 -14.07
N LEU A 456 34.59 2.14 -13.95
CA LEU A 456 35.97 1.69 -14.13
C LEU A 456 36.18 1.18 -15.55
N THR A 457 37.29 1.58 -16.16
CA THR A 457 37.64 1.23 -17.54
C THR A 457 38.95 0.45 -17.55
N GLY A 458 38.91 -0.81 -17.99
CA GLY A 458 40.09 -1.69 -18.00
C GLY A 458 40.60 -2.01 -16.59
N SER A 459 41.88 -2.43 -16.50
CA SER A 459 42.51 -2.71 -15.20
C SER A 459 42.68 -1.41 -14.41
N SER A 460 41.90 -1.29 -13.33
CA SER A 460 41.84 -0.11 -12.48
C SER A 460 42.16 -0.52 -11.04
N GLU A 461 43.00 0.26 -10.36
CA GLU A 461 43.24 0.16 -8.92
C GLU A 461 42.46 1.28 -8.22
N ILE A 462 41.57 0.92 -7.29
CA ILE A 462 40.85 1.86 -6.43
C ILE A 462 41.48 1.80 -5.05
N GLU A 463 42.10 2.89 -4.63
CA GLU A 463 42.60 3.09 -3.28
C GLU A 463 41.59 3.90 -2.47
N ILE A 464 41.09 3.32 -1.39
CA ILE A 464 40.16 3.96 -0.45
C ILE A 464 40.88 4.17 0.88
N SER A 465 41.03 5.43 1.27
CA SER A 465 41.60 5.82 2.56
C SER A 465 40.52 6.44 3.45
N ILE A 466 40.32 5.87 4.64
CA ILE A 466 39.29 6.29 5.60
C ILE A 466 39.93 6.58 6.95
N GLU A 467 39.48 7.66 7.59
CA GLU A 467 39.84 8.01 8.96
C GLU A 467 38.57 8.24 9.79
N THR A 468 38.43 7.55 10.92
CA THR A 468 37.24 7.61 11.78
C THR A 468 37.59 7.71 13.28
N THR A 469 36.68 8.25 14.11
CA THR A 469 36.73 7.99 15.56
C THR A 469 36.39 6.54 15.88
N ARG A 470 36.93 6.07 17.00
CA ARG A 470 36.74 4.72 17.52
C ARG A 470 35.34 4.57 18.14
N ALA A 471 34.44 3.88 17.45
CA ALA A 471 33.24 3.34 18.10
C ALA A 471 33.68 2.18 19.00
N SER A 472 33.26 2.18 20.27
CA SER A 472 33.80 1.27 21.29
C SER A 472 33.44 -0.21 21.09
N LYS A 473 32.45 -0.52 20.23
CA LYS A 473 31.92 -1.88 20.01
C LYS A 473 31.63 -2.25 18.55
N SER A 474 31.64 -1.29 17.63
CA SER A 474 31.17 -1.49 16.25
C SER A 474 32.30 -1.75 15.25
N ARG A 475 31.99 -2.57 14.24
CA ARG A 475 32.82 -2.84 13.05
C ARG A 475 32.38 -1.90 11.95
N MET A 476 33.34 -1.30 11.26
CA MET A 476 33.06 -0.57 10.02
C MET A 476 33.17 -1.54 8.84
N MET A 477 32.18 -1.52 7.95
CA MET A 477 32.07 -2.32 6.74
C MET A 477 32.22 -1.41 5.52
N ILE A 478 32.94 -1.87 4.50
CA ILE A 478 33.20 -1.09 3.28
C ILE A 478 32.83 -1.98 2.09
N TYR A 479 31.82 -1.59 1.34
CA TYR A 479 31.29 -2.34 0.20
C TYR A 479 31.55 -1.60 -1.12
N LEU A 480 32.00 -2.34 -2.12
CA LEU A 480 32.06 -1.87 -3.50
C LEU A 480 31.06 -2.70 -4.34
N LEU A 481 29.91 -2.11 -4.64
CA LEU A 481 28.77 -2.79 -5.26
C LEU A 481 28.76 -2.56 -6.78
N GLY A 482 28.78 -3.63 -7.57
CA GLY A 482 28.52 -3.55 -9.03
C GLY A 482 27.03 -3.46 -9.36
N GLN A 483 26.67 -3.04 -10.58
CA GLN A 483 25.26 -2.92 -11.07
C GLN A 483 24.40 -4.19 -10.93
N ARG A 484 25.03 -5.38 -10.88
CA ARG A 484 24.35 -6.68 -10.68
C ARG A 484 24.47 -7.24 -9.26
N ALA A 485 24.80 -6.39 -8.28
CA ALA A 485 24.80 -6.70 -6.84
C ALA A 485 25.79 -7.79 -6.33
N THR A 486 26.81 -8.17 -7.10
CA THR A 486 27.64 -9.36 -6.77
C THR A 486 29.08 -9.09 -6.28
N ALA A 487 29.34 -7.96 -5.62
CA ALA A 487 30.61 -7.79 -4.91
C ALA A 487 30.37 -7.26 -3.49
N PHE A 488 30.65 -8.09 -2.49
CA PHE A 488 30.46 -7.80 -1.07
C PHE A 488 31.78 -8.00 -0.34
N GLN A 489 32.16 -7.05 0.52
CA GLN A 489 33.17 -7.33 1.52
C GLN A 489 32.89 -6.65 2.86
N GLN A 490 33.20 -7.40 3.91
CA GLN A 490 33.17 -7.01 5.30
C GLN A 490 34.55 -6.52 5.76
N PHE A 491 34.63 -5.25 6.17
CA PHE A 491 35.77 -4.76 6.95
C PHE A 491 35.45 -4.88 8.43
N CYS A 492 36.47 -5.02 9.28
CA CYS A 492 36.33 -4.95 10.72
C CYS A 492 37.51 -4.19 11.29
N ALA A 493 37.23 -3.21 12.15
CA ALA A 493 38.21 -2.31 12.73
C ALA A 493 38.81 -2.84 14.07
N ARG A 494 38.39 -4.01 14.58
CA ARG A 494 38.95 -4.65 15.80
C ARG A 494 38.90 -6.19 15.78
N PRO A 495 39.87 -6.87 16.42
CA PRO A 495 41.28 -6.95 16.04
C PRO A 495 41.52 -7.94 14.88
N ILE A 496 42.46 -7.56 14.00
CA ILE A 496 43.43 -8.35 13.20
C ILE A 496 43.14 -9.86 12.99
N LYS A 497 41.92 -10.24 12.63
CA LYS A 497 41.66 -11.45 11.85
C LYS A 497 40.88 -11.06 10.61
N PRO A 498 41.29 -11.52 9.41
CA PRO A 498 40.50 -11.30 8.22
C PRO A 498 39.10 -11.86 8.48
N CYS A 499 38.08 -11.02 8.37
CA CYS A 499 36.74 -11.53 8.11
C CYS A 499 36.79 -12.13 6.71
N LEU A 500 36.28 -13.36 6.57
CA LEU A 500 36.22 -14.18 5.36
C LEU A 500 36.36 -13.37 4.05
N ASP A 501 37.37 -13.69 3.24
CA ASP A 501 37.48 -13.17 1.88
C ASP A 501 36.22 -13.62 1.12
N GLY A 502 35.31 -12.67 0.88
CA GLY A 502 34.13 -12.93 0.06
C GLY A 502 34.58 -13.34 -1.34
N HIS A 503 33.94 -14.36 -1.91
CA HIS A 503 34.12 -14.68 -3.32
C HIS A 503 33.61 -13.50 -4.15
N PHE A 504 34.54 -12.73 -4.69
CA PHE A 504 34.28 -11.86 -5.83
C PHE A 504 33.90 -12.78 -6.99
N GLY A 505 32.93 -12.39 -7.82
CA GLY A 505 32.99 -12.85 -9.21
C GLY A 505 34.40 -12.57 -9.75
N ASN A 506 34.86 -13.28 -10.79
CA ASN A 506 36.26 -13.30 -11.28
C ASN A 506 36.92 -11.94 -11.66
N ASP A 507 36.26 -10.82 -11.37
CA ASP A 507 36.45 -9.49 -11.94
C ASP A 507 37.02 -8.45 -10.96
N LEU A 508 37.12 -8.76 -9.66
CA LEU A 508 37.62 -7.86 -8.60
C LEU A 508 38.44 -8.64 -7.59
N SER A 509 39.57 -8.09 -7.15
CA SER A 509 40.38 -8.63 -6.06
C SER A 509 40.96 -7.52 -5.19
N ILE A 510 41.27 -7.79 -3.93
CA ILE A 510 42.02 -6.85 -3.09
C ILE A 510 43.50 -7.16 -3.25
N LYS A 511 44.28 -6.13 -3.54
CA LYS A 511 45.73 -6.26 -3.65
C LYS A 511 46.47 -5.92 -2.37
N LYS A 512 45.99 -4.93 -1.61
CA LYS A 512 46.68 -4.46 -0.40
C LYS A 512 45.71 -3.84 0.60
N ARG A 513 45.96 -4.11 1.88
CA ARG A 513 45.24 -3.53 3.01
C ARG A 513 46.23 -3.01 4.05
N THR A 514 45.96 -1.84 4.63
CA THR A 514 46.68 -1.33 5.79
C THR A 514 45.68 -0.70 6.75
N VAL A 515 45.72 -1.09 8.03
CA VAL A 515 44.90 -0.51 9.09
C VAL A 515 45.83 -0.11 10.21
N LYS A 516 45.74 1.15 10.66
CA LYS A 516 46.53 1.67 11.76
C LYS A 516 45.63 2.49 12.68
N GLU A 517 45.80 2.32 13.98
CA GLU A 517 45.25 3.24 14.96
C GLU A 517 46.26 4.39 15.11
N THR A 518 45.80 5.63 15.00
CA THR A 518 46.61 6.83 15.20
C THR A 518 46.83 7.07 16.69
N SER A 519 47.81 7.90 17.04
CA SER A 519 48.14 8.22 18.43
C SER A 519 47.00 8.88 19.22
N ASP A 520 46.02 9.47 18.54
CA ASP A 520 44.81 10.07 19.12
C ASP A 520 43.59 9.14 19.08
N GLY A 521 43.79 7.84 18.83
CA GLY A 521 42.75 6.82 18.90
C GLY A 521 41.79 6.79 17.69
N ARG A 522 42.14 7.46 16.58
CA ARG A 522 41.41 7.33 15.31
C ARG A 522 41.88 6.10 14.55
N ILE A 523 41.02 5.57 13.68
CA ILE A 523 41.35 4.40 12.84
C ILE A 523 41.56 4.88 11.42
N GLN A 524 42.77 4.68 10.89
CA GLN A 524 43.11 4.89 9.49
C GLN A 524 43.13 3.55 8.75
N ALA A 525 42.26 3.41 7.76
CA ALA A 525 42.22 2.24 6.88
C ALA A 525 42.55 2.65 5.45
N LYS A 526 43.37 1.85 4.78
CA LYS A 526 43.74 1.99 3.37
C LYS A 526 43.52 0.66 2.66
N ILE A 527 42.67 0.66 1.63
CA ILE A 527 42.26 -0.56 0.91
C ILE A 527 42.43 -0.34 -0.59
N ASN A 528 43.13 -1.26 -1.25
CA ASN A 528 43.36 -1.24 -2.69
C ASN A 528 42.58 -2.38 -3.37
N PHE A 529 41.55 -2.02 -4.14
CA PHE A 529 40.81 -2.92 -5.02
C PHE A 529 41.44 -2.90 -6.40
N VAL A 530 41.55 -4.06 -7.05
CA VAL A 530 41.96 -4.18 -8.44
C VAL A 530 40.81 -4.82 -9.20
N SER A 531 40.29 -4.13 -10.21
CA SER A 531 39.32 -4.72 -11.14
C SER A 531 40.05 -5.28 -12.36
N ALA A 532 39.76 -6.54 -12.69
CA ALA A 532 40.26 -7.22 -13.88
C ALA A 532 39.30 -7.08 -15.09
N ALA A 533 38.06 -6.63 -14.87
CA ALA A 533 37.03 -6.61 -15.90
C ALA A 533 36.71 -5.21 -16.44
N GLY A 534 36.38 -5.16 -17.73
CA GLY A 534 36.07 -3.94 -18.48
C GLY A 534 34.80 -3.21 -18.02
N ASN A 535 34.59 -2.03 -18.63
CA ASN A 535 33.47 -1.06 -18.47
C ASN A 535 32.33 -1.48 -17.53
N LYS A 536 32.55 -1.37 -16.21
CA LYS A 536 31.52 -1.62 -15.19
C LYS A 536 31.33 -0.40 -14.30
N PHE A 537 30.08 -0.19 -13.90
CA PHE A 537 29.70 0.84 -12.93
C PHE A 537 29.70 0.25 -11.52
N PHE A 538 30.27 1.00 -10.58
CA PHE A 538 30.38 0.63 -9.18
C PHE A 538 29.80 1.72 -8.28
N ARG A 539 29.31 1.32 -7.11
CA ARG A 539 28.92 2.20 -6.01
C ARG A 539 29.72 1.85 -4.76
N LEU A 540 30.20 2.85 -4.04
CA LEU A 540 30.86 2.66 -2.75
C LEU A 540 29.85 2.85 -1.62
N ARG A 541 29.85 1.95 -0.64
CA ARG A 541 28.98 2.02 0.53
C ARG A 541 29.76 1.76 1.81
N LEU A 542 29.53 2.57 2.82
CA LEU A 542 30.10 2.41 4.16
C LEU A 542 28.97 2.10 5.14
N GLN A 543 29.12 1.05 5.94
CA GLN A 543 28.10 0.64 6.90
C GLN A 543 28.74 0.30 8.25
N LEU A 544 28.03 0.53 9.35
CA LEU A 544 28.46 0.06 10.66
C LEU A 544 27.69 -1.21 11.00
N ALA A 545 28.40 -2.17 11.60
CA ALA A 545 27.81 -3.42 12.06
C ALA A 545 28.40 -3.80 13.42
N GLU A 546 27.58 -4.33 14.32
CA GLU A 546 28.02 -4.91 15.58
C GLU A 546 27.94 -6.42 15.50
N GLN A 547 28.89 -7.12 16.15
CA GLN A 547 28.79 -8.57 16.27
C GLN A 547 28.29 -8.89 17.69
N ALA A 548 27.06 -9.38 17.78
CA ALA A 548 26.47 -9.84 19.03
C ALA A 548 26.08 -11.32 18.87
N GLY A 549 26.56 -12.18 19.76
CA GLY A 549 26.21 -13.61 19.73
C GLY A 549 26.68 -14.40 18.51
N GLY A 550 27.63 -13.90 17.72
CA GLY A 550 28.11 -14.53 16.48
C GLY A 550 27.42 -14.03 15.22
N GLU A 551 26.29 -13.34 15.34
CA GLU A 551 25.57 -12.71 14.23
C GLU A 551 26.07 -11.28 13.96
N THR A 552 26.02 -10.86 12.70
CA THR A 552 26.31 -9.47 12.30
C THR A 552 25.01 -8.69 12.34
N ILE A 553 24.85 -7.83 13.35
CA ILE A 553 23.70 -6.95 13.52
C ILE A 553 24.05 -5.58 12.95
N TYR A 554 23.26 -5.10 12.00
CA TYR A 554 23.41 -3.74 11.46
C TYR A 554 22.78 -2.75 12.44
N THR A 555 23.58 -1.88 13.05
CA THR A 555 23.08 -0.92 14.03
C THR A 555 22.59 0.32 13.30
N GLY A 556 21.27 0.50 13.23
CA GLY A 556 20.66 1.79 12.87
C GLY A 556 20.94 2.85 13.95
N SER A 557 21.15 4.10 13.51
CA SER A 557 21.15 5.41 14.21
C SER A 557 21.76 5.62 15.62
N GLU A 558 22.01 4.60 16.43
CA GLU A 558 22.29 4.76 17.87
C GLU A 558 23.78 4.87 18.23
N ASN A 559 24.69 4.84 17.24
CA ASN A 559 26.13 4.96 17.50
C ASN A 559 26.59 6.43 17.59
N ALA A 560 26.24 7.10 18.70
CA ALA A 560 26.61 8.49 19.02
C ALA A 560 28.14 8.76 19.12
N GLY A 561 28.99 7.75 18.89
CA GLY A 561 30.46 7.86 18.96
C GLY A 561 31.19 7.74 17.62
N PHE A 562 30.49 7.55 16.49
CA PHE A 562 31.12 7.39 15.19
C PHE A 562 31.17 8.70 14.38
N HIS A 563 32.38 9.13 14.02
CA HIS A 563 32.61 10.29 13.15
C HIS A 563 33.59 9.94 12.03
N LEU A 564 33.15 10.13 10.78
CA LEU A 564 34.00 10.04 9.60
C LEU A 564 34.79 11.34 9.46
N HIS A 565 36.10 11.30 9.74
CA HIS A 565 36.99 12.47 9.64
C HIS A 565 37.53 12.69 8.24
N LYS A 566 37.89 11.60 7.55
CA LYS A 566 38.48 11.65 6.21
C LYS A 566 38.00 10.48 5.38
N LEU A 567 37.65 10.76 4.13
CA LEU A 567 37.46 9.78 3.08
C LEU A 567 38.19 10.28 1.83
N GLU A 568 39.08 9.47 1.29
CA GLU A 568 39.82 9.75 0.06
C GLU A 568 39.74 8.53 -0.86
N ILE A 569 39.22 8.71 -2.06
CA ILE A 569 39.12 7.68 -3.09
C ILE A 569 40.05 8.09 -4.23
N LYS A 570 41.01 7.23 -4.57
CA LYS A 570 41.89 7.39 -5.73
C LYS A 570 41.64 6.25 -6.70
N VAL A 571 41.35 6.58 -7.94
CA VAL A 571 41.26 5.61 -9.03
C VAL A 571 42.47 5.81 -9.92
N SER A 572 43.28 4.77 -10.08
CA SER A 572 44.42 4.75 -11.00
C SER A 572 44.21 3.67 -12.05
N ASN A 573 44.16 4.06 -13.32
CA ASN A 573 44.11 3.12 -14.44
C ASN A 573 45.53 2.60 -14.69
N SER A 574 45.76 1.29 -14.57
CA SER A 574 47.08 0.69 -14.77
C SER A 574 47.41 0.43 -16.24
N GLY A 575 46.48 0.72 -17.16
CA GLY A 575 46.70 0.62 -18.60
C GLY A 575 47.16 1.94 -19.20
N LYS A 576 48.39 1.98 -19.75
CA LYS A 576 48.72 2.90 -20.83
C LYS A 576 47.82 2.53 -22.02
N MET A 577 46.64 3.11 -22.14
CA MET A 577 46.00 3.19 -23.46
C MET A 577 46.72 4.29 -24.24
N PRO A 578 47.21 4.02 -25.46
CA PRO A 578 47.59 5.10 -26.35
C PRO A 578 46.34 5.95 -26.58
N ILE A 579 46.47 7.26 -26.35
CA ILE A 579 45.43 8.22 -26.70
C ILE A 579 45.37 8.23 -28.24
N GLN A 580 44.39 7.53 -28.82
CA GLN A 580 43.87 7.89 -30.13
C GLN A 580 42.70 8.82 -29.89
N THR A 581 42.92 10.11 -30.16
CA THR A 581 41.85 11.07 -30.40
C THR A 581 41.28 10.79 -31.79
N GLU A 582 40.02 10.34 -31.86
CA GLU A 582 39.20 10.55 -33.04
C GLU A 582 38.01 11.41 -32.64
N ASP A 583 37.89 12.55 -33.31
CA ASP A 583 36.72 13.41 -33.33
C ASP A 583 35.53 12.64 -33.91
N GLN A 584 34.44 12.54 -33.14
CA GLN A 584 33.04 12.77 -33.58
C GLN A 584 32.06 12.66 -32.41
#